data_AF-A0A3E5G3T3-F1
#
_entry.id   AF-A0A3E5G3T3-F1
#
_cell.length_a   1.000
_cell.length_b   1.000
_cell.length_c   1.000
_cell.angle_alpha   90.00
_cell.angle_beta   90.00
_cell.angle_gamma   90.00
#
_symmetry.space_group_name_H-M   'P 1'
#
loop_
_entity.id
_entity.type
_entity.pdbx_description
1 polymer ?
#
loop_
_entity_poly.entity_id
_entity_poly.type
_entity_poly.pdbx_seq_one_letter_code
_entity_poly.pdbx_strand_id
1 'polypeptide(L)'
;GSQSKLGADFPVKAYKLSENRYTLEDIKASIPSCKVDLAPLYEKPRRKSTVTLEEAKELYPEWYEKRIVQGEPKQKSKKQGGTWVCNEALYEWWKRKITEEVKAGGRYFSIMALCSYGLKCGISEYKIRRDAYAFLDHLESLTEDEDNHFSRADVKDALRALKGDRKRLSTIASREWIEDNTKVTIPANKRNYRKQKDHIKVMNTMKALKKQLGEEVREGRPKGSGTAEHTVREWQERHQTGRKADCIRDTGLAKHTVYKWWKDINNENI
;
A
#
# COMPACT_ATOMS: atom_id res chain seq x y z
N GLY A 1 -31.93 -0.91 41.80
CA GLY A 1 -31.19 -1.91 41.00
C GLY A 1 -30.49 -2.84 41.96
N SER A 2 -30.42 -4.13 41.65
CA SER A 2 -29.55 -5.05 42.40
C SER A 2 -28.10 -4.57 42.35
N GLN A 3 -27.34 -4.83 43.41
CA GLN A 3 -25.90 -4.54 43.43
C GLN A 3 -25.22 -5.31 42.31
N SER A 4 -24.34 -4.66 41.56
CA SER A 4 -23.51 -5.39 40.59
C SER A 4 -22.45 -6.20 41.33
N LYS A 5 -21.81 -7.14 40.62
CA LYS A 5 -20.64 -7.88 41.14
C LYS A 5 -19.46 -6.96 41.52
N LEU A 6 -19.50 -5.68 41.18
CA LEU A 6 -18.47 -4.68 41.49
C LEU A 6 -18.81 -3.85 42.75
N GLY A 7 -19.91 -4.12 43.44
CA GLY A 7 -20.29 -3.47 44.69
C GLY A 7 -21.41 -2.44 44.56
N ALA A 8 -21.77 -1.82 45.69
CA ALA A 8 -22.91 -0.91 45.83
C ALA A 8 -22.76 0.37 44.99
N ASP A 9 -21.52 0.81 44.77
CA ASP A 9 -21.19 2.03 44.01
C ASP A 9 -21.45 1.87 42.49
N PHE A 10 -21.65 0.63 42.03
CA PHE A 10 -21.90 0.31 40.63
C PHE A 10 -23.27 -0.37 40.49
N PRO A 11 -24.38 0.40 40.58
CA PRO A 11 -25.71 -0.17 40.42
C PRO A 11 -25.93 -0.68 38.99
N VAL A 12 -26.50 -1.89 38.86
CA VAL A 12 -26.87 -2.43 37.55
C VAL A 12 -28.02 -1.60 36.97
N LYS A 13 -27.80 -1.02 35.78
CA LYS A 13 -28.83 -0.36 34.97
C LYS A 13 -29.21 -1.28 33.81
N ALA A 14 -30.48 -1.64 33.72
CA ALA A 14 -31.05 -2.32 32.56
C ALA A 14 -31.96 -1.34 31.81
N TYR A 15 -31.88 -1.33 30.49
CA TYR A 15 -32.72 -0.51 29.64
C TYR A 15 -33.66 -1.43 28.85
N LYS A 16 -34.95 -1.12 28.83
CA LYS A 16 -35.92 -1.76 27.94
C LYS A 16 -35.97 -0.95 26.65
N LEU A 17 -35.61 -1.57 25.53
CA LEU A 17 -35.77 -0.94 24.22
C LEU A 17 -37.26 -0.94 23.84
N SER A 18 -37.73 0.18 23.29
CA SER A 18 -39.07 0.26 22.72
C SER A 18 -39.13 -0.50 21.39
N GLU A 19 -40.28 -1.06 21.05
CA GLU A 19 -40.53 -1.63 19.71
C GLU A 19 -40.63 -0.53 18.65
N ASN A 20 -40.97 0.69 19.06
CA ASN A 20 -41.03 1.85 18.17
C ASN A 20 -39.62 2.27 17.74
N ARG A 21 -39.44 2.46 16.42
CA ARG A 21 -38.21 3.01 15.85
C ARG A 21 -38.40 4.50 15.65
N TYR A 22 -37.48 5.29 16.18
CA TYR A 22 -37.43 6.73 16.00
C TYR A 22 -36.15 7.11 15.28
N THR A 23 -36.26 8.01 14.31
CA THR A 23 -35.10 8.67 13.70
C THR A 23 -34.58 9.79 14.61
N LEU A 24 -33.37 10.27 14.36
CA LEU A 24 -32.83 11.41 15.11
C LEU A 24 -33.66 12.67 14.87
N GLU A 25 -34.25 12.76 13.69
CA GLU A 25 -35.18 13.81 13.27
C GLU A 25 -36.50 13.74 14.06
N ASP A 26 -37.06 12.55 14.27
CA ASP A 26 -38.27 12.36 15.09
C ASP A 26 -38.03 12.78 16.55
N ILE A 27 -36.88 12.39 17.09
CA ILE A 27 -36.46 12.77 18.45
C ILE A 27 -36.30 14.29 18.54
N LYS A 28 -35.64 14.91 17.56
CA LYS A 28 -35.48 16.37 17.50
C LYS A 28 -36.83 17.10 17.44
N ALA A 29 -37.78 16.59 16.66
CA ALA A 29 -39.13 17.16 16.56
C ALA A 29 -39.95 17.00 17.86
N SER A 30 -39.72 15.93 18.62
CA SER A 30 -40.44 15.64 19.87
C SER A 30 -40.03 16.54 21.06
N ILE A 31 -38.88 17.21 20.99
CA ILE A 31 -38.35 18.04 22.08
C ILE A 31 -38.64 19.52 21.77
N PRO A 32 -39.53 20.19 22.53
CA PRO A 32 -39.77 21.62 22.37
C PRO A 32 -38.46 22.39 22.52
N SER A 33 -38.18 23.32 21.59
CA SER A 33 -36.97 24.16 21.55
C SER A 33 -35.61 23.47 21.25
N CYS A 34 -35.61 22.25 20.70
CA CYS A 34 -34.37 21.57 20.31
C CYS A 34 -33.68 22.24 19.10
N LYS A 35 -32.58 22.96 19.35
CA LYS A 35 -31.76 23.65 18.32
C LYS A 35 -30.58 22.82 17.81
N VAL A 36 -30.54 21.52 18.10
CA VAL A 36 -29.40 20.66 17.73
C VAL A 36 -29.31 20.55 16.20
N ASP A 37 -28.15 20.88 15.64
CA ASP A 37 -27.86 20.65 14.23
C ASP A 37 -27.39 19.21 14.02
N LEU A 38 -28.10 18.47 13.17
CA LEU A 38 -27.78 17.09 12.83
C LEU A 38 -26.91 16.98 11.57
N ALA A 39 -26.74 18.07 10.80
CA ALA A 39 -25.92 18.07 9.59
C ALA A 39 -24.48 17.54 9.82
N PRO A 40 -23.78 17.83 10.94
CA PRO A 40 -22.45 17.30 11.20
C PRO A 40 -22.37 15.78 11.37
N LEU A 41 -23.49 15.09 11.66
CA LEU A 41 -23.54 13.63 11.73
C LEU A 41 -23.51 12.98 10.35
N TYR A 42 -24.01 13.69 9.35
CA TYR A 42 -24.13 13.22 7.97
C TYR A 42 -23.00 13.75 7.08
N GLU A 43 -22.48 14.94 7.37
CA GLU A 43 -21.38 15.55 6.65
C GLU A 43 -20.03 15.14 7.24
N LYS A 44 -19.22 14.40 6.47
CA LYS A 44 -17.82 14.17 6.86
C LYS A 44 -17.10 15.51 6.95
N PRO A 45 -16.43 15.83 8.06
CA PRO A 45 -15.68 17.07 8.18
C PRO A 45 -14.63 17.13 7.07
N ARG A 46 -14.73 18.14 6.21
CA ARG A 46 -13.73 18.38 5.17
C ARG A 46 -12.43 18.77 5.86
N ARG A 47 -11.36 17.99 5.65
CA ARG A 47 -10.02 18.40 6.10
C ARG A 47 -9.66 19.69 5.37
N LYS A 48 -9.57 20.80 6.11
CA LYS A 48 -9.05 22.06 5.58
C LYS A 48 -7.59 21.86 5.22
N SER A 49 -7.17 22.32 4.04
CA SER A 49 -5.75 22.32 3.68
C SER A 49 -5.01 23.27 4.61
N THR A 50 -3.78 22.93 4.96
CA THR A 50 -2.90 23.81 5.76
C THR A 50 -2.34 24.96 4.93
N VAL A 51 -2.38 24.84 3.60
CA VAL A 51 -1.86 25.82 2.63
C VAL A 51 -2.98 26.32 1.72
N THR A 52 -2.87 27.58 1.30
CA THR A 52 -3.75 28.17 0.29
C THR A 52 -3.44 27.62 -1.10
N LEU A 53 -4.31 27.89 -2.08
CA LEU A 53 -4.09 27.44 -3.45
C LEU A 53 -2.85 28.12 -4.09
N GLU A 54 -2.60 29.38 -3.74
CA GLU A 54 -1.44 30.15 -4.22
C GLU A 54 -0.13 29.62 -3.63
N GLU A 55 -0.09 29.37 -2.33
CA GLU A 55 1.06 28.72 -1.68
C GLU A 55 1.30 27.31 -2.24
N ALA A 56 0.22 26.57 -2.53
CA ALA A 56 0.33 25.25 -3.15
C ALA A 56 0.89 25.32 -4.59
N LYS A 57 0.64 26.40 -5.32
CA LYS A 57 1.20 26.64 -6.66
C LYS A 57 2.71 26.82 -6.59
N GLU A 58 3.21 27.56 -5.60
CA GLU A 58 4.65 27.75 -5.39
C GLU A 58 5.33 26.48 -4.89
N LEU A 59 4.73 25.79 -3.92
CA LEU A 59 5.31 24.58 -3.33
C LEU A 59 5.22 23.35 -4.24
N TYR A 60 4.18 23.25 -5.07
CA TYR A 60 3.87 22.09 -5.90
C TYR A 60 3.44 22.48 -7.32
N PRO A 61 4.31 23.14 -8.11
CA PRO A 61 3.95 23.69 -9.42
C PRO A 61 3.44 22.62 -10.39
N GLU A 62 4.06 21.44 -10.42
CA GLU A 62 3.60 20.33 -11.28
C GLU A 62 2.23 19.77 -10.87
N TRP A 63 1.92 19.76 -9.58
CA TRP A 63 0.61 19.32 -9.10
C TRP A 63 -0.47 20.34 -9.48
N TYR A 64 -0.17 21.64 -9.33
CA TYR A 64 -1.10 22.71 -9.69
C TYR A 64 -1.42 22.67 -11.19
N GLU A 65 -0.39 22.53 -12.03
CA GLU A 65 -0.54 22.39 -13.47
C GLU A 65 -1.44 21.21 -13.83
N LYS A 66 -1.16 20.01 -13.31
CA LYS A 66 -1.95 18.82 -13.61
C LYS A 66 -3.38 18.87 -13.06
N ARG A 67 -3.58 19.41 -11.85
CA ARG A 67 -4.88 19.34 -11.14
C ARG A 67 -5.79 20.52 -11.38
N ILE A 68 -5.23 21.72 -11.49
CA ILE A 68 -6.00 22.96 -11.58
C ILE A 68 -6.04 23.45 -13.03
N VAL A 69 -4.90 23.46 -13.74
CA VAL A 69 -4.85 23.93 -15.13
C VAL A 69 -5.38 22.88 -16.11
N GLN A 70 -4.84 21.66 -16.04
CA GLN A 70 -5.20 20.57 -16.95
C GLN A 70 -6.45 19.80 -16.52
N GLY A 71 -6.93 20.00 -15.28
CA GLY A 71 -8.13 19.35 -14.75
C GLY A 71 -8.02 17.82 -14.66
N GLU A 72 -6.82 17.25 -14.61
CA GLU A 72 -6.64 15.80 -14.59
C GLU A 72 -7.31 15.22 -13.34
N PRO A 73 -8.16 14.19 -13.49
CA PRO A 73 -8.85 13.56 -12.36
C PRO A 73 -7.82 12.95 -11.42
N LYS A 74 -8.05 13.06 -10.10
CA LYS A 74 -7.18 12.47 -9.07
C LYS A 74 -6.84 11.05 -9.49
N GLN A 75 -5.54 10.74 -9.57
CA GLN A 75 -5.09 9.41 -9.98
C GLN A 75 -5.88 8.40 -9.16
N LYS A 76 -6.67 7.54 -9.86
CA LYS A 76 -7.50 6.53 -9.21
C LYS A 76 -6.58 5.81 -8.24
N SER A 77 -6.95 5.82 -6.96
CA SER A 77 -6.07 5.25 -5.94
C SER A 77 -5.71 3.83 -6.37
N LYS A 78 -4.44 3.42 -6.20
CA LYS A 78 -4.01 2.01 -6.35
C LYS A 78 -4.68 1.09 -5.31
N LYS A 79 -5.86 1.45 -4.81
CA LYS A 79 -6.61 0.71 -3.83
C LYS A 79 -7.60 -0.17 -4.57
N GLN A 80 -7.39 -1.48 -4.48
CA GLN A 80 -8.38 -2.45 -4.92
C GLN A 80 -9.21 -2.83 -3.69
N GLY A 81 -10.53 -2.64 -3.75
CA GLY A 81 -11.43 -2.93 -2.61
C GLY A 81 -11.16 -2.10 -1.34
N GLY A 82 -10.56 -0.91 -1.46
CA GLY A 82 -10.29 0.00 -0.33
C GLY A 82 -8.94 -0.18 0.37
N THR A 83 -8.13 -1.17 -0.02
CA THR A 83 -6.80 -1.47 0.57
C THR A 83 -5.67 -1.11 -0.39
N TRP A 84 -4.57 -0.53 0.12
CA TRP A 84 -3.38 -0.24 -0.67
C TRP A 84 -2.79 -1.53 -1.26
N VAL A 85 -2.50 -1.52 -2.56
CA VAL A 85 -1.84 -2.65 -3.22
C VAL A 85 -0.33 -2.65 -2.88
N CYS A 86 0.12 -3.71 -2.21
CA CYS A 86 1.52 -4.05 -1.95
C CYS A 86 2.21 -4.59 -3.21
N ASN A 87 3.54 -4.68 -3.18
CA ASN A 87 4.33 -5.24 -4.27
C ASN A 87 4.11 -6.77 -4.38
N GLU A 88 3.91 -7.29 -5.60
CA GLU A 88 3.77 -8.72 -5.91
C GLU A 88 4.92 -9.59 -5.38
N ALA A 89 6.12 -9.01 -5.19
CA ALA A 89 7.24 -9.69 -4.56
C ALA A 89 6.92 -10.27 -3.17
N LEU A 90 5.98 -9.67 -2.43
CA LEU A 90 5.51 -10.20 -1.13
C LEU A 90 4.74 -11.52 -1.31
N TYR A 91 3.91 -11.62 -2.35
CA TYR A 91 3.14 -12.81 -2.66
C TYR A 91 4.07 -13.96 -3.07
N GLU A 92 5.01 -13.70 -3.98
CA GLU A 92 5.98 -14.72 -4.41
C GLU A 92 6.97 -15.09 -3.30
N TRP A 93 7.35 -14.15 -2.42
CA TRP A 93 8.13 -14.46 -1.23
C TRP A 93 7.38 -15.42 -0.30
N TRP A 94 6.08 -15.19 -0.06
CA TRP A 94 5.30 -16.07 0.79
C TRP A 94 5.14 -17.47 0.19
N LYS A 95 4.97 -17.58 -1.13
CA LYS A 95 4.95 -18.87 -1.83
C LYS A 95 6.20 -19.70 -1.55
N ARG A 96 7.39 -19.07 -1.59
CA ARG A 96 8.64 -19.77 -1.20
C ARG A 96 8.62 -20.22 0.25
N LYS A 97 8.12 -19.38 1.17
CA LYS A 97 7.99 -19.73 2.60
C LYS A 97 7.08 -20.92 2.85
N ILE A 98 6.01 -21.08 2.07
CA ILE A 98 5.14 -22.26 2.15
C ILE A 98 5.92 -23.53 1.83
N THR A 99 6.78 -23.49 0.81
CA THR A 99 7.61 -24.64 0.42
C THR A 99 8.73 -24.92 1.42
N GLU A 100 9.36 -23.88 1.97
CA GLU A 100 10.62 -24.00 2.73
C GLU A 100 10.42 -24.16 4.24
N GLU A 101 9.43 -23.49 4.85
CA GLU A 101 9.42 -23.25 6.30
C GLU A 101 8.12 -23.61 7.01
N VAL A 102 7.04 -23.92 6.29
CA VAL A 102 5.75 -24.29 6.90
C VAL A 102 5.84 -25.70 7.50
N LYS A 103 5.25 -25.87 8.69
CA LYS A 103 5.15 -27.14 9.42
C LYS A 103 3.72 -27.69 9.39
N ALA A 104 3.54 -28.94 9.80
CA ALA A 104 2.24 -29.62 9.85
C ALA A 104 1.11 -28.79 10.49
N GLY A 105 1.37 -28.16 11.65
CA GLY A 105 0.39 -27.33 12.36
C GLY A 105 0.04 -25.99 11.67
N GLY A 106 0.79 -25.57 10.65
CA GLY A 106 0.63 -24.29 9.96
C GLY A 106 -0.02 -24.37 8.57
N ARG A 107 -0.33 -25.57 8.07
CA ARG A 107 -0.74 -25.82 6.67
C ARG A 107 -1.97 -25.02 6.24
N TYR A 108 -3.07 -25.14 7.00
CA TYR A 108 -4.30 -24.38 6.73
C TYR A 108 -4.06 -22.86 6.77
N PHE A 109 -3.39 -22.38 7.81
CA PHE A 109 -3.10 -20.96 7.98
C PHE A 109 -2.15 -20.41 6.92
N SER A 110 -1.28 -21.25 6.35
CA SER A 110 -0.37 -20.86 5.27
C SER A 110 -1.14 -20.50 3.98
N ILE A 111 -2.23 -21.24 3.68
CA ILE A 111 -3.14 -20.94 2.56
C ILE A 111 -3.98 -19.71 2.86
N MET A 112 -4.45 -19.54 4.10
CA MET A 112 -5.14 -18.29 4.49
C MET A 112 -4.23 -17.06 4.37
N ALA A 113 -2.96 -17.17 4.78
CA ALA A 113 -1.96 -16.12 4.61
C ALA A 113 -1.67 -15.84 3.12
N LEU A 114 -1.60 -16.88 2.29
CA LEU A 114 -1.49 -16.75 0.83
C LEU A 114 -2.65 -15.94 0.25
N CYS A 115 -3.88 -16.23 0.69
CA CYS A 115 -5.07 -15.48 0.28
C CYS A 115 -4.97 -13.99 0.70
N SER A 116 -4.58 -13.73 1.95
CA SER A 116 -4.42 -12.35 2.43
C SER A 116 -3.34 -11.59 1.65
N TYR A 117 -2.18 -12.19 1.41
CA TYR A 117 -1.12 -11.56 0.62
C TYR A 117 -1.51 -11.38 -0.84
N GLY A 118 -2.24 -12.32 -1.44
CA GLY A 118 -2.77 -12.17 -2.79
C GLY A 118 -3.71 -10.96 -2.89
N LEU A 119 -4.61 -10.79 -1.92
CA LEU A 119 -5.48 -9.60 -1.85
C LEU A 119 -4.69 -8.31 -1.65
N LYS A 120 -3.69 -8.32 -0.76
CA LYS A 120 -2.82 -7.16 -0.54
C LYS A 120 -2.03 -6.81 -1.79
N CYS A 121 -1.60 -7.78 -2.59
CA CYS A 121 -0.80 -7.55 -3.80
C CYS A 121 -1.65 -7.36 -5.07
N GLY A 122 -2.97 -7.36 -4.97
CA GLY A 122 -3.88 -7.19 -6.10
C GLY A 122 -3.88 -8.36 -7.09
N ILE A 123 -3.53 -9.57 -6.62
CA ILE A 123 -3.53 -10.79 -7.42
C ILE A 123 -4.97 -11.24 -7.68
N SER A 124 -5.24 -11.70 -8.89
CA SER A 124 -6.57 -12.21 -9.24
C SER A 124 -6.93 -13.43 -8.40
N GLU A 125 -8.20 -13.54 -7.99
CA GLU A 125 -8.67 -14.70 -7.22
C GLU A 125 -8.44 -16.02 -7.97
N TYR A 126 -8.51 -15.99 -9.30
CA TYR A 126 -8.18 -17.14 -10.13
C TYR A 126 -6.73 -17.61 -9.92
N LYS A 127 -5.76 -16.68 -9.97
CA LYS A 127 -4.33 -17.01 -9.73
C LYS A 127 -4.13 -17.49 -8.29
N ILE A 128 -4.75 -16.83 -7.30
CA ILE A 128 -4.66 -17.26 -5.89
C ILE A 128 -5.18 -18.69 -5.71
N ARG A 129 -6.33 -19.03 -6.32
CA ARG A 129 -6.92 -20.38 -6.22
C ARG A 129 -6.04 -21.43 -6.86
N ARG A 130 -5.51 -21.16 -8.06
CA ARG A 130 -4.61 -22.06 -8.77
C ARG A 130 -3.35 -22.33 -7.94
N ASP A 131 -2.72 -21.27 -7.44
CA ASP A 131 -1.50 -21.37 -6.67
C ASP A 131 -1.76 -22.06 -5.31
N ALA A 132 -2.91 -21.85 -4.67
CA ALA A 132 -3.30 -22.54 -3.43
C ALA A 132 -3.43 -24.07 -3.61
N TYR A 133 -4.08 -24.52 -4.69
CA TYR A 133 -4.19 -25.95 -4.98
C TYR A 133 -2.86 -26.58 -5.41
N ALA A 134 -1.94 -25.80 -5.98
CA ALA A 134 -0.60 -26.29 -6.33
C ALA A 134 0.25 -26.68 -5.10
N PHE A 135 -0.10 -26.16 -3.91
CA PHE A 135 0.56 -26.53 -2.66
C PHE A 135 -0.05 -27.75 -1.97
N LEU A 136 -1.13 -28.34 -2.50
CA LEU A 136 -1.85 -29.44 -1.83
C LEU A 136 -0.90 -30.61 -1.53
N ASP A 137 -0.23 -31.14 -2.56
CA ASP A 137 0.65 -32.31 -2.41
C ASP A 137 1.83 -32.02 -1.47
N HIS A 138 2.41 -30.81 -1.55
CA HIS A 138 3.49 -30.39 -0.66
C HIS A 138 3.03 -30.30 0.79
N LEU A 139 1.90 -29.64 1.06
CA LEU A 139 1.38 -29.49 2.41
C LEU A 139 0.92 -30.82 2.99
N GLU A 140 0.40 -31.72 2.16
CA GLU A 140 0.05 -33.08 2.57
C GLU A 140 1.28 -33.92 2.92
N SER A 141 2.40 -33.75 2.20
CA SER A 141 3.64 -34.44 2.53
C SER A 141 4.23 -34.08 3.91
N LEU A 142 3.75 -33.00 4.53
CA LEU A 142 4.12 -32.58 5.88
C LEU A 142 3.26 -33.24 6.98
N THR A 143 2.38 -34.18 6.64
CA THR A 143 1.58 -34.93 7.62
C THR A 143 2.49 -35.76 8.53
N GLU A 144 2.37 -35.53 9.84
CA GLU A 144 3.11 -36.28 10.88
C GLU A 144 2.25 -37.34 11.58
N ASP A 145 0.92 -37.22 11.47
CA ASP A 145 -0.07 -38.07 12.14
C ASP A 145 -1.12 -38.53 11.11
N GLU A 146 -1.37 -39.84 11.04
CA GLU A 146 -2.32 -40.47 10.12
C GLU A 146 -3.75 -39.95 10.30
N ASP A 147 -4.11 -39.45 11.48
CA ASP A 147 -5.43 -38.86 11.72
C ASP A 147 -5.52 -37.39 11.23
N ASN A 148 -4.43 -36.80 10.74
CA ASN A 148 -4.32 -35.37 10.41
C ASN A 148 -3.83 -35.13 8.97
N HIS A 149 -4.46 -35.80 8.01
CA HIS A 149 -4.23 -35.55 6.59
C HIS A 149 -4.73 -34.16 6.15
N PHE A 150 -3.94 -33.46 5.35
CA PHE A 150 -4.28 -32.22 4.69
C PHE A 150 -4.88 -32.49 3.31
N SER A 151 -6.15 -32.12 3.15
CA SER A 151 -6.94 -32.50 2.00
C SER A 151 -7.32 -31.31 1.12
N ARG A 152 -7.91 -31.63 -0.03
CA ARG A 152 -8.55 -30.63 -0.89
C ARG A 152 -9.65 -29.85 -0.17
N ALA A 153 -10.29 -30.42 0.86
CA ALA A 153 -11.32 -29.75 1.64
C ALA A 153 -10.73 -28.59 2.45
N ASP A 154 -9.54 -28.76 3.01
CA ASP A 154 -8.85 -27.74 3.80
C ASP A 154 -8.45 -26.53 2.94
N VAL A 155 -7.93 -26.79 1.74
CA VAL A 155 -7.64 -25.73 0.76
C VAL A 155 -8.92 -24.99 0.36
N LYS A 156 -10.01 -25.74 0.11
CA LYS A 156 -11.31 -25.17 -0.24
C LYS A 156 -11.87 -24.30 0.89
N ASP A 157 -11.73 -24.74 2.13
CA ASP A 157 -12.19 -24.00 3.31
C ASP A 157 -11.38 -22.72 3.52
N ALA A 158 -10.05 -22.80 3.44
CA ALA A 158 -9.18 -21.62 3.50
C ALA A 158 -9.51 -20.59 2.40
N LEU A 159 -9.83 -21.05 1.18
CA LEU A 159 -10.24 -20.20 0.06
C LEU A 159 -11.61 -19.53 0.28
N ARG A 160 -12.46 -20.00 1.21
CA ARG A 160 -13.70 -19.29 1.57
C ARG A 160 -13.40 -17.92 2.16
N ALA A 161 -12.23 -17.74 2.77
CA ALA A 161 -11.80 -16.45 3.30
C ALA A 161 -11.76 -15.35 2.22
N LEU A 162 -11.51 -15.69 0.94
CA LEU A 162 -11.54 -14.73 -0.18
C LEU A 162 -12.94 -14.16 -0.45
N LYS A 163 -13.99 -14.94 -0.17
CA LYS A 163 -15.40 -14.55 -0.34
C LYS A 163 -15.96 -13.79 0.87
N GLY A 164 -15.27 -13.85 2.01
CA GLY A 164 -15.64 -13.14 3.22
C GLY A 164 -15.31 -11.64 3.14
N ASP A 165 -15.28 -10.98 4.30
CA ASP A 165 -14.88 -9.57 4.39
C ASP A 165 -13.42 -9.40 3.95
N ARG A 166 -13.23 -9.00 2.69
CA ARG A 166 -11.91 -8.76 2.06
C ARG A 166 -11.07 -7.79 2.85
N LYS A 167 -11.70 -6.79 3.48
CA LYS A 167 -10.99 -5.81 4.31
C LYS A 167 -10.43 -6.52 5.54
N ARG A 168 -11.26 -7.30 6.23
CA ARG A 168 -10.86 -8.09 7.41
C ARG A 168 -9.75 -9.10 7.08
N LEU A 169 -9.87 -9.84 5.97
CA LEU A 169 -8.83 -10.79 5.54
C LEU A 169 -7.52 -10.09 5.20
N SER A 170 -7.57 -8.91 4.56
CA SER A 170 -6.36 -8.14 4.28
C SER A 170 -5.72 -7.56 5.55
N THR A 171 -6.47 -7.37 6.64
CA THR A 171 -5.94 -6.83 7.90
C THR A 171 -5.51 -7.89 8.90
N ILE A 172 -6.10 -9.09 8.87
CA ILE A 172 -5.84 -10.14 9.87
C ILE A 172 -4.42 -10.71 9.78
N ALA A 173 -3.85 -10.77 8.57
CA ALA A 173 -2.51 -11.29 8.34
C ALA A 173 -1.45 -10.24 8.71
N SER A 174 -1.40 -9.86 9.98
CA SER A 174 -0.27 -9.14 10.59
C SER A 174 0.95 -10.07 10.66
N ARG A 175 2.15 -9.52 10.87
CA ARG A 175 3.36 -10.33 11.02
C ARG A 175 3.19 -11.34 12.16
N GLU A 176 2.81 -10.85 13.34
CA GLU A 176 2.61 -11.66 14.55
C GLU A 176 1.57 -12.76 14.33
N TRP A 177 0.41 -12.43 13.74
CA TRP A 177 -0.60 -13.43 13.46
C TRP A 177 -0.09 -14.53 12.52
N ILE A 178 0.67 -14.17 11.49
CA ILE A 178 1.24 -15.17 10.58
C ILE A 178 2.27 -16.03 11.31
N GLU A 179 3.18 -15.44 12.07
CA GLU A 179 4.19 -16.19 12.84
C GLU A 179 3.51 -17.18 13.81
N ASP A 180 2.51 -16.71 14.57
CA ASP A 180 1.81 -17.51 15.57
C ASP A 180 1.04 -18.70 14.96
N ASN A 181 0.39 -18.48 13.81
CA ASN A 181 -0.48 -19.47 13.19
C ASN A 181 0.23 -20.40 12.20
N THR A 182 1.28 -19.92 11.51
CA THR A 182 2.00 -20.69 10.50
C THR A 182 3.29 -21.30 11.01
N LYS A 183 3.78 -20.84 12.19
CA LYS A 183 5.08 -21.21 12.78
C LYS A 183 6.30 -20.82 11.93
N VAL A 184 6.09 -20.03 10.88
CA VAL A 184 7.14 -19.43 10.05
C VAL A 184 7.65 -18.17 10.74
N THR A 185 8.96 -18.07 10.96
CA THR A 185 9.56 -16.86 11.56
C THR A 185 9.76 -15.77 10.51
N ILE A 186 9.25 -14.58 10.79
CA ILE A 186 9.34 -13.41 9.91
C ILE A 186 10.15 -12.32 10.63
N PRO A 187 11.41 -12.07 10.23
CA PRO A 187 12.24 -11.10 10.92
C PRO A 187 11.59 -9.71 10.89
N ALA A 188 11.57 -9.05 12.05
CA ALA A 188 11.11 -7.68 12.12
C ALA A 188 12.00 -6.78 11.25
N ASN A 189 11.38 -5.99 10.37
CA ASN A 189 12.11 -5.01 9.59
C ASN A 189 12.70 -3.96 10.54
N LYS A 190 14.03 -3.95 10.70
CA LYS A 190 14.74 -2.97 11.53
C LYS A 190 14.74 -1.62 10.81
N ARG A 191 13.72 -0.80 11.08
CA ARG A 191 13.79 0.64 10.77
C ARG A 191 14.71 1.29 11.79
N ASN A 192 15.62 2.16 11.35
CA ASN A 192 16.55 2.91 12.22
C ASN A 192 15.85 3.82 13.26
N TYR A 193 14.51 3.92 13.28
CA TYR A 193 13.69 4.84 14.10
C TYR A 193 14.08 6.33 14.08
N ARG A 194 15.16 6.71 13.38
CA ARG A 194 15.59 8.09 13.19
C ARG A 194 14.48 8.86 12.50
N LYS A 195 14.11 9.99 13.09
CA LYS A 195 13.26 10.97 12.41
C LYS A 195 14.01 11.49 11.19
N GLN A 196 13.27 12.00 10.20
CA GLN A 196 13.87 12.51 8.95
C GLN A 196 14.98 13.55 9.22
N LYS A 197 14.78 14.43 10.22
CA LYS A 197 15.77 15.43 10.64
C LYS A 197 17.10 14.79 11.08
N ASP A 198 17.04 13.75 11.91
CA ASP A 198 18.23 13.06 12.42
C ASP A 198 18.91 12.26 11.32
N HIS A 199 18.13 11.65 10.43
CA HIS A 199 18.66 10.96 9.25
C HIS A 199 19.43 11.92 8.33
N ILE A 200 18.87 13.09 8.02
CA ILE A 200 19.53 14.13 7.22
C ILE A 200 20.79 14.63 7.92
N LYS A 201 20.75 14.83 9.24
CA LYS A 201 21.93 15.27 10.00
C LYS A 201 23.07 14.26 9.87
N VAL A 202 22.81 12.97 10.10
CA VAL A 202 23.81 11.90 9.97
C VAL A 202 24.34 11.79 8.54
N MET A 203 23.45 11.89 7.54
CA MET A 203 23.85 11.88 6.14
C MET A 203 24.80 13.04 5.83
N ASN A 204 24.47 14.26 6.25
CA ASN A 204 25.28 15.45 6.01
C ASN A 204 26.62 15.41 6.74
N THR A 205 26.67 14.91 7.98
CA THR A 205 27.93 14.76 8.73
C THR A 205 28.85 13.74 8.06
N MET A 206 28.32 12.59 7.65
CA MET A 206 29.09 11.58 6.91
C MET A 206 29.59 12.12 5.57
N LYS A 207 28.75 12.90 4.88
CA LYS A 207 29.10 13.57 3.64
C LYS A 207 30.26 14.56 3.82
N ALA A 208 30.21 15.37 4.88
CA ALA A 208 31.27 16.32 5.21
C ALA A 208 32.59 15.61 5.56
N LEU A 209 32.52 14.53 6.35
CA LEU A 209 33.69 13.73 6.72
C LEU A 209 34.36 13.10 5.49
N LYS A 210 33.59 12.50 4.59
CA LYS A 210 34.11 11.97 3.32
C LYS A 210 34.82 13.03 2.49
N LYS A 211 34.26 14.25 2.43
CA LYS A 211 34.88 15.39 1.75
C LYS A 211 36.20 15.80 2.40
N GLN A 212 36.29 15.76 3.73
CA GLN A 212 37.54 16.02 4.47
C GLN A 212 38.60 14.94 4.22
N LEU A 213 38.19 13.68 4.07
CA LEU A 213 39.06 12.55 3.75
C LEU A 213 39.48 12.48 2.28
N GLY A 214 39.03 13.42 1.44
CA GLY A 214 39.34 13.44 0.01
C GLY A 214 38.57 12.40 -0.82
N GLU A 215 37.55 11.76 -0.26
CA GLU A 215 36.70 10.82 -1.00
C GLU A 215 35.79 11.57 -1.97
N GLU A 216 35.52 10.96 -3.13
CA GLU A 216 34.58 11.52 -4.10
C GLU A 216 33.15 11.49 -3.52
N VAL A 217 32.61 12.68 -3.24
CA VAL A 217 31.26 12.86 -2.71
C VAL A 217 30.38 13.47 -3.78
N ARG A 218 29.41 12.68 -4.28
CA ARG A 218 28.41 13.18 -5.23
C ARG A 218 27.50 14.21 -4.56
N GLU A 219 27.55 15.46 -5.03
CA GLU A 219 26.66 16.52 -4.58
C GLU A 219 25.32 16.47 -5.33
N GLY A 220 24.41 15.62 -4.84
CA GLY A 220 23.03 15.58 -5.33
C GLY A 220 22.88 14.97 -6.73
N ARG A 221 21.79 15.34 -7.41
CA ARG A 221 21.53 14.93 -8.79
C ARG A 221 22.58 15.61 -9.69
N PRO A 222 23.20 14.92 -10.67
CA PRO A 222 24.17 15.55 -11.57
C PRO A 222 23.59 16.82 -12.19
N LYS A 223 24.35 17.92 -12.21
CA LYS A 223 23.93 19.15 -12.89
C LYS A 223 23.49 18.81 -14.34
N GLY A 224 22.31 19.26 -14.74
CA GLY A 224 21.72 18.98 -16.06
C GLY A 224 20.93 17.67 -16.19
N SER A 225 20.90 16.80 -15.17
CA SER A 225 20.16 15.53 -15.24
C SER A 225 18.62 15.66 -15.26
N GLY A 226 18.09 16.87 -15.01
CA GLY A 226 16.67 17.20 -15.16
C GLY A 226 16.31 17.83 -16.52
N THR A 227 17.30 18.30 -17.28
CA THR A 227 17.09 18.95 -18.58
C THR A 227 17.31 18.01 -19.76
N ALA A 228 17.87 16.82 -19.51
CA ALA A 228 18.23 15.86 -20.56
C ALA A 228 17.06 15.46 -21.47
N GLU A 229 15.84 15.35 -20.93
CA GLU A 229 14.63 15.08 -21.76
C GLU A 229 14.35 16.24 -22.71
N HIS A 230 14.35 17.48 -22.20
CA HIS A 230 14.14 18.68 -23.00
C HIS A 230 15.23 18.84 -24.07
N THR A 231 16.50 18.63 -23.69
CA THR A 231 17.65 18.72 -24.60
C THR A 231 17.57 17.69 -25.72
N VAL A 232 17.19 16.44 -25.42
CA VAL A 232 17.02 15.40 -26.45
C VAL A 232 15.85 15.77 -27.37
N ARG A 233 14.72 16.25 -26.83
CA ARG A 233 13.55 16.65 -27.62
C ARG A 233 13.83 17.83 -28.55
N GLU A 234 14.41 18.92 -28.04
CA GLU A 234 14.79 20.08 -28.86
C GLU A 234 15.79 19.69 -29.95
N TRP A 235 16.74 18.80 -29.64
CA TRP A 235 17.70 18.33 -30.63
C TRP A 235 16.99 17.55 -31.75
N GLN A 236 16.02 16.68 -31.41
CA GLN A 236 15.24 15.92 -32.39
C GLN A 236 14.36 16.82 -33.26
N GLU A 237 13.72 17.85 -32.69
CA GLU A 237 12.89 18.81 -33.45
C GLU A 237 13.71 19.58 -34.50
N ARG A 238 14.96 19.93 -34.17
CA ARG A 238 15.90 20.59 -35.08
C ARG A 238 16.56 19.63 -36.08
N HIS A 239 16.62 18.34 -35.77
CA HIS A 239 17.29 17.32 -36.59
C HIS A 239 16.35 16.12 -36.83
N GLN A 240 15.32 16.35 -37.65
CA GLN A 240 14.27 15.37 -37.93
C GLN A 240 14.78 14.04 -38.54
N THR A 241 15.94 14.06 -39.22
CA THR A 241 16.60 12.87 -39.79
C THR A 241 17.82 12.41 -38.97
N GLY A 242 18.10 13.05 -37.83
CA GLY A 242 19.26 12.80 -37.00
C GLY A 242 19.19 11.45 -36.27
N ARG A 243 20.33 10.79 -36.08
CA ARG A 243 20.39 9.50 -35.36
C ARG A 243 20.73 9.71 -33.88
N LYS A 244 20.40 8.72 -33.05
CA LYS A 244 20.78 8.66 -31.61
C LYS A 244 22.26 8.95 -31.39
N ALA A 245 23.12 8.47 -32.28
CA ALA A 245 24.57 8.68 -32.21
C ALA A 245 24.98 10.14 -32.41
N ASP A 246 24.32 10.86 -33.32
CA ASP A 246 24.59 12.28 -33.58
C ASP A 246 24.16 13.13 -32.39
N CYS A 247 22.99 12.83 -31.82
CA CYS A 247 22.54 13.51 -30.60
C CYS A 247 23.49 13.30 -29.41
N ILE A 248 24.04 12.09 -29.22
CA ILE A 248 25.05 11.83 -28.19
C ILE A 248 26.29 12.71 -28.41
N ARG A 249 26.77 12.81 -29.66
CA ARG A 249 27.94 13.60 -30.01
C ARG A 249 27.69 15.10 -29.79
N ASP A 250 26.54 15.60 -30.21
CA ASP A 250 26.24 17.03 -30.21
C ASP A 250 25.82 17.56 -28.83
N THR A 251 25.12 16.75 -28.04
CA THR A 251 24.63 17.15 -26.71
C THR A 251 25.58 16.76 -25.56
N GLY A 252 26.55 15.86 -25.83
CA GLY A 252 27.43 15.29 -24.81
C GLY A 252 26.71 14.41 -23.78
N LEU A 253 25.43 14.09 -24.00
CA LEU A 253 24.65 13.26 -23.08
C LEU A 253 25.10 11.79 -23.15
N ALA A 254 25.11 11.12 -22.00
CA ALA A 254 25.46 9.71 -21.94
C ALA A 254 24.49 8.85 -22.78
N LYS A 255 25.01 7.81 -23.45
CA LYS A 255 24.23 6.91 -24.32
C LYS A 255 22.91 6.45 -23.70
N HIS A 256 22.94 5.97 -22.46
CA HIS A 256 21.73 5.49 -21.77
C HIS A 256 20.68 6.58 -21.54
N THR A 257 21.11 7.85 -21.41
CA THR A 257 20.22 8.98 -21.21
C THR A 257 19.54 9.37 -22.53
N VAL A 258 20.28 9.43 -23.63
CA VAL A 258 19.70 9.69 -24.96
C VAL A 258 18.73 8.58 -25.34
N TYR A 259 19.11 7.32 -25.20
CA TYR A 259 18.25 6.18 -25.56
C TYR A 259 16.97 6.12 -24.73
N LYS A 260 17.01 6.55 -23.46
CA LYS A 260 15.84 6.60 -22.59
C LYS A 260 14.81 7.64 -23.05
N TRP A 261 15.26 8.78 -23.55
CA TRP A 261 14.39 9.93 -23.89
C TRP A 261 14.13 10.07 -25.40
N TRP A 262 14.80 9.27 -26.22
CA TRP A 262 14.61 9.29 -27.65
C TRP A 262 13.23 8.76 -28.03
N LYS A 263 12.42 9.60 -28.67
CA LYS A 263 11.17 9.16 -29.31
C LYS A 263 11.45 8.73 -30.75
N ASP A 264 11.01 7.53 -31.10
CA ASP A 264 11.03 7.09 -32.49
C ASP A 264 9.78 7.69 -33.17
N ILE A 265 9.99 8.59 -34.14
CA ILE A 265 8.93 9.33 -34.87
C ILE A 265 7.94 8.38 -35.59
N ASN A 266 8.32 7.11 -35.78
CA ASN A 266 7.50 6.10 -36.44
C ASN A 266 6.53 5.33 -35.52
N ASN A 267 6.42 5.69 -34.23
CA ASN A 267 5.64 4.92 -33.26
C ASN A 267 4.60 5.75 -32.47
N GLU A 268 4.09 6.85 -33.04
CA GLU A 268 2.95 7.61 -32.47
C GLU A 268 1.58 7.26 -33.11
N ASN A 269 1.43 6.12 -33.80
CA ASN A 269 0.14 5.63 -34.31
C ASN A 269 -0.09 4.11 -34.10
N ILE A 270 0.04 3.61 -32.87
CA ILE A 270 -0.61 2.36 -32.42
C ILE A 270 -1.09 2.53 -30.97
#